data_AF-A0A9J6QCY3-F1
#
_entry.id   AF-A0A9J6QCY3-F1
#
_cell.length_a   1.000
_cell.length_b   1.000
_cell.length_c   1.000
_cell.angle_alpha   90.00
_cell.angle_beta   90.00
_cell.angle_gamma   90.00
#
_symmetry.space_group_name_H-M   'P 1'
#
loop_
_entity.id
_entity.type
_entity.pdbx_description
1 polymer ?
#
loop_
_entity_poly.entity_id
_entity_poly.type
_entity_poly.pdbx_seq_one_letter_code
_entity_poly.pdbx_strand_id
1 'polypeptide(L)'
;DRSRAPRHSPNQTPDVTTDLLRIAHATHARWGARKVKRWLEDLGHAMPACSTVHNLMARHGLLPGLPPGIPATGRFEHDEPNRLWQMDFKGHFPFGGGRCHPLTLLDD
;
A
#
# COMPACT_ATOMS: atom_id res chain seq x y z
N ASP A 1 -35.84 0.45 4.89
CA ASP A 1 -34.76 1.08 4.11
C ASP A 1 -34.40 0.15 2.95
N ARG A 2 -34.66 0.55 1.70
CA ARG A 2 -34.44 -0.32 0.52
C ARG A 2 -33.17 0.15 -0.19
N SER A 3 -32.26 -0.79 -0.45
CA SER A 3 -31.02 -0.55 -1.19
C SER A 3 -31.29 0.22 -2.51
N ARG A 4 -30.54 1.30 -2.72
CA ARG A 4 -30.58 2.16 -3.93
C ARG A 4 -29.67 1.63 -5.05
N ALA A 5 -29.08 0.46 -4.89
CA ALA A 5 -28.21 -0.12 -5.91
C ALA A 5 -29.02 -0.54 -7.15
N PRO A 6 -28.59 -0.19 -8.37
CA PRO A 6 -29.24 -0.64 -9.60
C PRO A 6 -29.19 -2.18 -9.67
N ARG A 7 -30.33 -2.80 -10.02
CA ARG A 7 -30.47 -4.27 -10.09
C ARG A 7 -29.61 -4.91 -11.17
N HIS A 8 -29.11 -4.11 -12.11
CA HIS A 8 -28.31 -4.56 -13.24
C HIS A 8 -27.27 -3.47 -13.52
N SER A 9 -25.99 -3.80 -13.36
CA SER A 9 -24.88 -2.94 -13.78
C SER A 9 -24.23 -3.58 -15.00
N PRO A 10 -24.33 -2.99 -16.20
CA PRO A 10 -23.72 -3.54 -17.42
C PRO A 10 -22.19 -3.71 -17.31
N ASN A 11 -21.56 -3.00 -16.37
CA ASN A 11 -20.13 -3.05 -16.09
C ASN A 11 -19.77 -3.98 -14.92
N GLN A 12 -20.71 -4.80 -14.44
CA GLN A 12 -20.40 -5.80 -13.42
C GLN A 12 -19.47 -6.83 -14.04
N THR A 13 -18.21 -6.82 -13.59
CA THR A 13 -17.23 -7.82 -14.04
C THR A 13 -17.75 -9.21 -13.69
N PRO A 14 -17.69 -10.18 -14.61
CA PRO A 14 -18.23 -11.52 -14.37
C PRO A 14 -17.69 -12.12 -13.07
N ASP A 15 -18.54 -12.86 -12.36
CA ASP A 15 -18.16 -13.54 -11.10
C ASP A 15 -16.88 -14.40 -11.30
N VAL A 16 -16.70 -14.96 -12.50
CA VAL A 16 -15.50 -15.70 -12.93
C VAL A 16 -14.20 -14.92 -12.71
N THR A 17 -14.15 -13.61 -13.03
CA THR A 17 -12.91 -12.83 -12.81
C THR A 17 -12.61 -12.72 -11.33
N THR A 18 -13.62 -12.50 -10.50
CA THR A 18 -13.46 -12.39 -9.05
C THR A 18 -12.97 -13.71 -8.46
N ASP A 19 -13.50 -14.84 -8.93
CA ASP A 19 -13.06 -16.17 -8.49
C ASP A 19 -11.61 -16.46 -8.88
N LEU A 20 -11.20 -16.09 -10.11
CA LEU A 20 -9.79 -16.17 -10.53
C LEU A 20 -8.89 -15.33 -9.64
N LEU A 21 -9.33 -14.13 -9.23
CA LEU A 21 -8.57 -13.28 -8.32
C LEU A 21 -8.47 -13.89 -6.90
N ARG A 22 -9.51 -14.58 -6.41
CA ARG A 22 -9.45 -15.30 -5.13
C ARG A 22 -8.47 -16.46 -5.18
N ILE A 23 -8.50 -17.25 -6.26
CA ILE A 23 -7.55 -18.35 -6.47
C ILE A 23 -6.12 -17.79 -6.54
N ALA A 24 -5.90 -16.74 -7.33
CA ALA A 24 -4.60 -16.09 -7.44
C ALA A 24 -4.10 -15.56 -6.09
N HIS A 25 -4.99 -14.94 -5.30
CA HIS A 25 -4.64 -14.45 -3.97
C HIS A 25 -4.30 -15.59 -3.00
N ALA A 26 -5.04 -16.70 -3.01
CA ALA A 26 -4.75 -17.87 -2.19
C ALA A 26 -3.41 -18.52 -2.54
N THR A 27 -3.08 -18.61 -3.83
CA THR A 27 -1.81 -19.16 -4.32
C THR A 27 -0.64 -18.19 -4.09
N HIS A 28 -0.90 -16.88 -4.18
CA HIS A 28 0.12 -15.83 -4.16
C HIS A 28 -0.26 -14.66 -3.26
N ALA A 29 -0.38 -14.91 -1.95
CA ALA A 29 -0.88 -13.94 -0.96
C ALA A 29 -0.15 -12.59 -0.90
N ARG A 30 1.10 -12.51 -1.39
CA ARG A 30 1.91 -11.28 -1.41
C ARG A 30 1.84 -10.51 -2.73
N TRP A 31 1.10 -10.98 -3.73
CA TRP A 31 1.08 -10.37 -5.06
C TRP A 31 -0.02 -9.33 -5.20
N GLY A 32 0.37 -8.15 -5.71
CA GLY A 32 -0.56 -7.09 -6.04
C GLY A 32 -1.19 -7.29 -7.42
N ALA A 33 -2.18 -6.45 -7.72
CA ALA A 33 -2.98 -6.49 -8.95
C ALA A 33 -2.16 -6.66 -10.24
N ARG A 34 -1.01 -6.00 -10.35
CA ARG A 34 -0.15 -6.08 -11.54
C ARG A 34 0.42 -7.49 -11.76
N LYS A 35 0.92 -8.13 -10.70
CA LYS A 35 1.49 -9.48 -10.76
C LYS A 35 0.40 -10.53 -10.96
N VAL A 36 -0.70 -10.40 -10.21
CA VAL A 36 -1.88 -11.27 -10.35
C VAL A 36 -2.45 -11.22 -11.77
N LYS A 37 -2.64 -10.02 -12.32
CA LYS A 37 -3.09 -9.84 -13.71
C LYS A 37 -2.18 -10.57 -14.68
N ARG A 38 -0.86 -10.30 -14.60
CA ARG A 38 0.11 -10.90 -15.53
C ARG A 38 0.09 -12.42 -15.45
N TRP A 39 0.08 -12.98 -14.24
CA TRP A 39 0.04 -14.42 -14.03
C TRP A 39 -1.23 -15.07 -14.60
N LEU A 40 -2.39 -14.46 -14.39
CA LEU A 40 -3.65 -14.95 -14.98
C LEU A 40 -3.64 -14.87 -16.51
N GLU A 41 -3.04 -13.82 -17.09
CA GLU A 41 -2.83 -13.71 -18.54
C GLU A 41 -1.87 -14.77 -19.08
N ASP A 42 -0.80 -15.08 -18.35
CA ASP A 42 0.14 -16.15 -18.70
C ASP A 42 -0.53 -17.55 -18.65
N LEU A 43 -1.60 -17.70 -17.86
CA LEU A 43 -2.47 -18.89 -17.84
C LEU A 43 -3.56 -18.88 -18.93
N GLY A 44 -3.61 -17.84 -19.77
CA GLY A 44 -4.56 -17.74 -20.88
C GLY A 44 -5.89 -17.04 -20.54
N HIS A 45 -6.03 -16.46 -19.34
CA HIS A 45 -7.23 -15.69 -18.99
C HIS A 45 -7.18 -14.26 -19.56
N ALA A 46 -8.24 -13.84 -20.24
CA ALA A 46 -8.41 -12.45 -20.62
C ALA A 46 -8.79 -11.62 -19.37
N MET A 47 -7.85 -10.79 -18.92
CA MET A 47 -8.04 -9.96 -17.72
C MET A 47 -8.38 -8.51 -18.09
N PRO A 48 -9.20 -7.81 -17.28
CA PRO A 48 -9.47 -6.40 -17.50
C PRO A 48 -8.23 -5.54 -17.22
N ALA A 49 -8.36 -4.23 -17.45
CA ALA A 49 -7.31 -3.27 -17.14
C ALA A 49 -6.79 -3.43 -15.70
N CYS A 50 -5.50 -3.14 -15.48
CA CYS A 50 -4.86 -3.31 -14.18
C CYS A 50 -5.55 -2.50 -13.07
N SER A 51 -6.11 -1.33 -13.39
CA SER A 51 -6.91 -0.53 -12.46
C SER A 51 -8.20 -1.24 -12.04
N THR A 52 -8.89 -1.90 -12.97
CA THR A 52 -10.08 -2.71 -12.67
C THR A 52 -9.73 -3.91 -11.78
N VAL A 53 -8.64 -4.62 -12.09
CA VAL A 53 -8.15 -5.72 -11.24
C VAL A 53 -7.84 -5.21 -9.82
N HIS A 54 -7.17 -4.07 -9.71
CA HIS A 54 -6.88 -3.46 -8.41
C HIS A 54 -8.16 -3.11 -7.64
N ASN A 55 -9.13 -2.47 -8.29
CA ASN A 55 -10.40 -2.10 -7.65
C ASN A 55 -11.19 -3.32 -7.19
N LEU A 56 -11.22 -4.41 -7.98
CA LEU A 56 -11.84 -5.67 -7.59
C LEU A 56 -11.12 -6.29 -6.38
N MET A 57 -9.79 -6.38 -6.42
CA MET A 57 -9.02 -6.89 -5.29
C MET A 57 -9.25 -6.06 -4.02
N ALA A 58 -9.27 -4.72 -4.13
CA ALA A 58 -9.54 -3.82 -3.01
C ALA A 58 -10.93 -4.05 -2.41
N ARG A 59 -11.97 -4.09 -3.26
CA ARG A 59 -13.36 -4.31 -2.84
C ARG A 59 -13.57 -5.67 -2.16
N HIS A 60 -12.78 -6.67 -2.52
CA HIS A 60 -12.88 -8.03 -2.00
C HIS A 60 -11.82 -8.39 -0.94
N GLY A 61 -11.02 -7.42 -0.47
CA GLY A 61 -10.02 -7.65 0.56
C GLY A 61 -8.85 -8.55 0.13
N LEU A 62 -8.53 -8.57 -1.17
CA LEU A 62 -7.51 -9.43 -1.76
C LEU A 62 -6.18 -8.70 -2.02
N LEU A 63 -6.08 -7.40 -1.67
CA LEU A 63 -4.81 -6.68 -1.81
C LEU A 63 -3.79 -7.21 -0.81
N PRO A 64 -2.54 -7.43 -1.25
CA PRO A 64 -1.48 -7.85 -0.34
C PRO A 64 -1.10 -6.67 0.56
N GLY A 65 -0.77 -7.00 1.81
CA GLY A 65 -0.31 -6.03 2.79
C GLY A 65 -0.81 -6.38 4.16
N LEU A 66 -0.05 -5.97 5.16
CA LEU A 66 -0.60 -5.85 6.51
C LEU A 66 -1.48 -4.60 6.52
N PRO A 67 -2.54 -4.56 7.34
CA PRO A 67 -3.16 -3.28 7.67
C PRO A 67 -2.05 -2.30 8.10
N PRO A 68 -2.18 -1.00 7.77
CA PRO A 68 -1.18 -0.02 8.19
C PRO A 68 -0.92 -0.18 9.69
N GLY A 69 0.36 -0.18 10.07
CA GLY A 69 0.76 -0.30 11.46
C GLY A 69 0.10 0.79 12.31
N ILE A 70 -0.07 0.53 13.60
CA ILE A 70 -0.56 1.54 14.53
C ILE A 70 0.44 2.69 14.53
N PRO A 71 0.02 3.95 14.26
CA PRO A 71 0.90 5.09 14.36
C PRO A 71 1.52 5.18 15.75
N ALA A 72 2.81 5.51 15.84
CA ALA A 72 3.39 5.87 17.13
C ALA A 72 2.73 7.15 17.62
N THR A 73 1.93 7.06 18.68
CA THR A 73 1.14 8.18 19.23
C THR A 73 1.86 8.90 20.37
N GLY A 74 2.99 8.38 20.85
CA GLY A 74 3.78 8.98 21.93
C GLY A 74 4.90 9.88 21.41
N ARG A 75 5.29 10.86 22.23
CA ARG A 75 6.59 11.54 22.10
C ARG A 75 7.66 10.65 22.73
N PHE A 76 8.84 10.65 22.12
CA PHE A 76 9.99 9.94 22.66
C PHE A 76 10.87 10.98 23.36
N GLU A 77 10.61 11.21 24.65
CA GLU A 77 11.23 12.25 25.48
C GLU A 77 11.61 11.66 26.85
N HIS A 78 12.58 12.27 27.55
CA HIS A 78 13.02 11.88 28.89
C HIS A 78 12.89 13.05 29.89
N ASP A 79 12.70 12.70 31.16
CA ASP A 79 12.38 13.67 32.23
C ASP A 79 13.52 14.65 32.59
N GLU A 80 14.76 14.36 32.17
CA GLU A 80 15.94 15.17 32.48
C GLU A 80 16.76 15.45 31.22
N PRO A 81 17.40 16.63 31.11
CA PRO A 81 18.32 16.93 30.02
C PRO A 81 19.47 15.92 29.93
N ASN A 82 20.00 15.71 28.72
CA ASN A 82 21.10 14.79 28.40
C ASN A 82 20.80 13.31 28.70
N ARG A 83 19.54 12.93 28.84
CA ARG A 83 19.13 11.52 28.98
C ARG A 83 18.83 10.86 27.65
N LEU A 84 18.41 11.63 26.65
CA LEU A 84 18.16 11.15 25.30
C LEU A 84 18.50 12.22 24.27
N TRP A 85 19.41 11.87 23.37
CA TRP A 85 19.72 12.69 22.20
C TRP A 85 19.19 12.02 20.95
N GLN A 86 18.32 12.73 20.25
CA GLN A 86 17.87 12.37 18.91
C GLN A 86 18.74 13.10 17.90
N MET A 87 19.47 12.33 17.08
CA MET A 87 20.42 12.88 16.11
C MET A 87 20.14 12.29 14.72
N ASP A 88 19.92 13.16 13.73
CA ASP A 88 19.66 12.77 12.35
C ASP A 88 20.27 13.75 11.35
N PHE A 89 20.49 13.30 10.11
CA PHE A 89 20.80 14.20 9.01
C PHE A 89 19.53 14.55 8.24
N LYS A 90 19.19 15.84 8.15
CA LYS A 90 18.04 16.31 7.36
C LYS A 90 18.41 16.50 5.90
N GLY A 91 18.45 15.38 5.17
CA GLY A 91 18.76 15.39 3.74
C GLY A 91 20.05 16.17 3.43
N HIS A 92 20.15 16.74 2.24
CA HIS A 92 21.26 17.60 1.88
C HIS A 92 20.83 18.67 0.88
N PHE A 93 21.54 19.79 0.88
CA PHE A 93 21.32 20.88 -0.06
C PHE A 93 22.65 21.43 -0.60
N PRO A 94 22.67 21.99 -1.83
CA PRO A 94 23.88 22.63 -2.35
C PRO A 94 24.30 23.81 -1.47
N PHE A 95 25.57 23.87 -1.10
CA PHE A 95 26.13 24.96 -0.30
C PHE A 95 27.61 25.11 -0.63
N GLY A 96 28.02 26.32 -1.01
CA GLY A 96 29.42 26.73 -1.26
C GLY A 96 30.33 25.63 -1.83
N GLY A 97 30.40 25.49 -3.16
CA GLY A 97 31.30 24.53 -3.81
C GLY A 97 30.99 23.04 -3.59
N GLY A 98 29.98 22.68 -2.79
CA GLY A 98 29.62 21.29 -2.51
C GLY A 98 28.18 21.11 -2.01
N ARG A 99 27.96 20.02 -1.27
CA ARG A 99 26.67 19.72 -0.61
C ARG A 99 26.85 19.84 0.90
N CYS A 100 25.91 20.54 1.55
CA CYS A 100 25.78 20.55 3.00
C CYS A 100 24.85 19.41 3.43
N HIS A 101 25.28 18.65 4.43
CA HIS A 101 24.51 17.61 5.09
C HIS A 101 24.26 18.06 6.53
N PRO A 102 23.17 18.78 6.82
CA PRO A 102 22.93 19.31 8.16
C PRO A 102 22.67 18.17 9.15
N LEU A 103 23.49 18.09 10.19
CA LEU A 103 23.24 17.27 11.37
C LEU A 103 22.30 18.04 12.31
N THR A 104 21.14 17.47 12.60
CA THR A 104 20.24 17.97 13.64
C THR A 104 20.39 17.15 14.91
N LEU A 105 20.53 17.84 16.03
CA LEU A 105 20.58 17.26 17.38
C LEU A 105 19.45 17.89 18.19
N LEU A 106 18.69 17.03 18.85
CA LEU A 106 17.65 17.38 19.81
C LEU A 106 17.93 16.62 21.11
N ASP A 107 17.95 17.35 22.22
CA ASP A 107 17.99 16.77 23.58
C ASP A 107 16.56 16.79 24.11
N ASP A 108 15.91 15.62 24.13
CA ASP A 108 14.47 15.44 24.33
C ASP A 108 14.21 14.42 25.45
#